data_AF-A0A1H5Z2M0-F1
#
_entry.id   AF-A0A1H5Z2M0-F1
#
_cell.length_a   1.000
_cell.length_b   1.000
_cell.length_c   1.000
_cell.angle_alpha   90.00
_cell.angle_beta   90.00
_cell.angle_gamma   90.00
#
_symmetry.space_group_name_H-M   'P 1'
#
loop_
_entity.id
_entity.type
_entity.pdbx_description
1 polymer ?
#
loop_
_entity_poly.entity_id
_entity_poly.type
_entity_poly.pdbx_seq_one_letter_code
_entity_poly.pdbx_strand_id
1 'polypeptide(L)'
;MKFSLTIVRIILFTLVSLSSWDTLAQSGPNLGQTDRWMKGALAAIERKDYQTANSIFRNLIDSGLPLPDEMPYYFSETLFELGQYDNSSNFLNKYLELTGFKGENYQGARELQEKLKSYLAEIQSCQLCDRRGYRFAACFTCDGSKQIEQDCNYCKSKGIVGCSRCAASGMIKKANVFNIVEFFECERCSGRGRLTCPECEGSGKEVSDCKTCAGSGKISSDQICDHKAHEHVGVVEK
;
A
#
# COMPACT_ATOMS: atom_id res chain seq x y z
N MET A 1 -3.94 -67.76 -47.95
CA MET A 1 -3.12 -66.51 -47.93
C MET A 1 -3.88 -65.42 -48.66
N LYS A 2 -3.80 -64.17 -48.14
CA LYS A 2 -4.52 -62.92 -48.50
C LYS A 2 -5.68 -62.54 -47.55
N PHE A 3 -5.36 -62.39 -46.26
CA PHE A 3 -6.06 -61.45 -45.38
C PHE A 3 -5.48 -60.06 -45.69
N SER A 4 -6.27 -59.21 -46.34
CA SER A 4 -5.81 -57.93 -46.87
C SER A 4 -6.66 -56.78 -46.34
N LEU A 5 -5.98 -55.89 -45.63
CA LEU A 5 -6.04 -54.43 -45.82
C LEU A 5 -7.12 -53.53 -45.21
N THR A 6 -8.11 -54.00 -44.46
CA THR A 6 -9.17 -53.08 -43.97
C THR A 6 -9.09 -52.68 -42.50
N ILE A 7 -8.44 -53.47 -41.62
CA ILE A 7 -8.48 -53.19 -40.16
C ILE A 7 -7.32 -52.29 -39.70
N VAL A 8 -6.18 -52.28 -40.41
CA VAL A 8 -5.02 -51.44 -40.08
C VAL A 8 -5.28 -49.94 -40.33
N ARG A 9 -6.27 -49.59 -41.16
CA ARG A 9 -6.60 -48.19 -41.47
C ARG A 9 -7.45 -47.46 -40.42
N ILE A 10 -8.09 -48.17 -39.49
CA ILE A 10 -8.95 -47.54 -38.48
C ILE A 10 -8.17 -47.23 -37.18
N ILE A 11 -7.08 -47.94 -36.90
CA ILE A 11 -6.24 -47.69 -35.70
C ILE A 11 -5.16 -46.62 -35.96
N LEU A 12 -4.83 -46.33 -37.23
CA LEU A 12 -3.87 -45.28 -37.58
C LEU A 12 -4.48 -43.86 -37.63
N PHE A 13 -5.81 -43.73 -37.58
CA PHE A 13 -6.50 -42.43 -37.69
C PHE A 13 -6.93 -41.83 -36.34
N THR A 14 -6.78 -42.57 -35.23
CA THR A 14 -7.15 -42.09 -33.88
C THR A 14 -5.94 -41.75 -33.00
N LEU A 15 -4.71 -41.90 -33.51
CA LEU A 15 -3.46 -41.62 -32.80
C LEU A 15 -2.73 -40.35 -33.30
N VAL A 16 -3.43 -39.50 -34.07
CA VAL A 16 -2.90 -38.22 -34.62
C VAL A 16 -3.69 -37.01 -34.13
N SER A 17 -4.50 -37.16 -33.07
CA SER A 17 -5.37 -36.09 -32.53
C SER A 17 -5.09 -35.71 -31.08
N LEU A 18 -3.90 -36.04 -30.53
CA LEU A 18 -3.52 -35.71 -29.15
C LEU A 18 -2.26 -34.83 -29.02
N SER A 19 -1.81 -34.19 -30.09
CA SER A 19 -0.70 -33.22 -30.04
C SER A 19 -1.22 -31.82 -30.38
N SER A 20 -1.73 -31.10 -29.38
CA SER A 20 -1.80 -29.63 -29.38
C SER A 20 -2.48 -29.17 -28.08
N TRP A 21 -1.78 -29.16 -26.95
CA TRP A 21 -2.04 -28.21 -25.85
C TRP A 21 -0.71 -27.89 -25.16
N ASP A 22 0.28 -27.46 -25.95
CA ASP A 22 1.24 -26.51 -25.40
C ASP A 22 0.50 -25.17 -25.35
N THR A 23 0.01 -24.81 -24.16
CA THR A 23 -0.23 -23.41 -23.83
C THR A 23 1.10 -22.68 -23.88
N LEU A 24 1.55 -22.35 -25.09
CA LEU A 24 2.45 -21.22 -25.27
C LEU A 24 1.68 -19.99 -24.81
N ALA A 25 1.92 -19.59 -23.56
CA ALA A 25 1.78 -18.21 -23.18
C ALA A 25 2.74 -17.43 -24.09
N GLN A 26 2.29 -17.05 -25.28
CA GLN A 26 3.02 -16.16 -26.14
C GLN A 26 2.97 -14.79 -25.46
N SER A 27 4.00 -14.47 -24.68
CA SER A 27 4.41 -13.08 -24.52
C SER A 27 4.65 -12.55 -25.93
N GLY A 28 3.69 -11.79 -26.46
CA GLY A 28 3.79 -11.20 -27.79
C GLY A 28 5.11 -10.44 -27.93
N PRO A 29 5.66 -10.31 -29.15
CA PRO A 29 6.94 -9.63 -29.35
C PRO A 29 6.85 -8.19 -28.81
N ASN A 30 7.74 -7.83 -27.89
CA ASN A 30 7.94 -6.45 -27.44
C ASN A 30 8.59 -5.68 -28.61
N LEU A 31 7.76 -5.20 -29.54
CA LEU A 31 8.15 -4.53 -30.78
C LEU A 31 8.71 -3.12 -30.53
N GLY A 32 9.78 -3.01 -29.73
CA GLY A 32 10.46 -1.76 -29.41
C GLY A 32 9.56 -0.74 -28.71
N GLN A 33 8.50 -1.19 -28.02
CA GLN A 33 7.61 -0.28 -27.31
C GLN A 33 8.41 0.41 -26.20
N THR A 34 9.09 -0.36 -25.35
CA THR A 34 10.01 0.16 -24.34
C THR A 34 10.97 1.21 -24.90
N ASP A 35 11.57 0.97 -26.07
CA ASP A 35 12.50 1.92 -26.70
C ASP A 35 11.83 3.24 -27.11
N ARG A 36 10.58 3.19 -27.57
CA ARG A 36 9.80 4.39 -27.90
C ARG A 36 9.49 5.21 -26.66
N TRP A 37 9.08 4.57 -25.58
CA TRP A 37 8.84 5.22 -24.29
C TRP A 37 10.13 5.88 -23.78
N MET A 38 11.26 5.17 -23.81
CA MET A 38 12.56 5.73 -23.43
C MET A 38 12.95 6.93 -24.28
N LYS A 39 12.86 6.83 -25.61
CA LYS A 39 13.16 7.98 -26.50
C LYS A 39 12.26 9.17 -26.22
N GLY A 40 10.98 8.94 -25.95
CA GLY A 40 10.04 9.99 -25.56
C GLY A 40 10.43 10.68 -24.25
N ALA A 41 10.82 9.91 -23.24
CA ALA A 41 11.27 10.44 -21.96
C ALA A 41 12.57 11.24 -22.10
N LEU A 42 13.57 10.70 -22.80
CA LEU A 42 14.85 11.38 -23.05
C LEU A 42 14.66 12.68 -23.83
N ALA A 43 13.80 12.70 -24.85
CA ALA A 43 13.47 13.91 -25.58
C ALA A 43 12.75 14.95 -24.70
N ALA A 44 11.97 14.53 -23.71
CA ALA A 44 11.37 15.44 -22.73
C ALA A 44 12.42 16.00 -21.75
N ILE A 45 13.36 15.16 -21.29
CA ILE A 45 14.52 15.59 -20.47
C ILE A 45 15.37 16.62 -21.23
N GLU A 46 15.67 16.39 -22.52
CA GLU A 46 16.45 17.32 -23.35
C GLU A 46 15.79 18.71 -23.44
N ARG A 47 14.45 18.75 -23.44
CA ARG A 47 13.65 19.98 -23.39
C ARG A 47 13.45 20.54 -21.98
N LYS A 48 14.03 19.92 -20.94
CA LYS A 48 13.82 20.22 -19.52
C LYS A 48 12.36 20.12 -19.06
N ASP A 49 11.55 19.35 -19.77
CA ASP A 49 10.16 19.04 -19.41
C ASP A 49 10.13 17.79 -18.52
N TYR A 50 10.56 17.97 -17.28
CA TYR A 50 10.70 16.87 -16.32
C TYR A 50 9.36 16.29 -15.88
N GLN A 51 8.28 17.07 -15.91
CA GLN A 51 6.92 16.60 -15.60
C GLN A 51 6.46 15.58 -16.63
N THR A 52 6.66 15.89 -17.92
CA THR A 52 6.34 14.95 -19.01
C THR A 52 7.24 13.72 -18.96
N ALA A 53 8.55 13.89 -18.76
CA ALA A 53 9.46 12.76 -18.59
C ALA A 53 9.02 11.83 -17.43
N ASN A 54 8.67 12.40 -16.28
CA ASN A 54 8.17 11.65 -15.12
C ASN A 54 6.87 10.89 -15.43
N SER A 55 5.92 11.50 -16.16
CA SER A 55 4.71 10.80 -16.59
C SER A 55 5.03 9.61 -17.51
N ILE A 56 5.94 9.80 -18.47
CA ILE A 56 6.36 8.75 -19.40
C ILE A 56 7.03 7.59 -18.64
N PHE A 57 7.94 7.86 -17.71
CA PHE A 57 8.60 6.82 -16.91
C PHE A 57 7.62 6.06 -16.03
N ARG A 58 6.68 6.75 -15.36
CA ARG A 58 5.66 6.09 -14.53
C ARG A 58 4.77 5.17 -15.36
N ASN A 59 4.28 5.65 -16.50
CA ASN A 59 3.51 4.83 -17.42
C ASN A 59 4.31 3.63 -17.96
N LEU A 60 5.62 3.80 -18.21
CA LEU A 60 6.48 2.69 -18.61
C LEU A 60 6.61 1.64 -17.50
N ILE A 61 6.76 2.05 -16.24
CA ILE A 61 6.77 1.14 -15.08
C ILE A 61 5.42 0.42 -14.96
N ASP A 62 4.33 1.15 -15.06
CA ASP A 62 2.96 0.61 -14.93
C ASP A 62 2.59 -0.33 -16.07
N SER A 63 3.25 -0.21 -17.24
CA SER A 63 3.03 -1.11 -18.39
C SER A 63 3.48 -2.56 -18.13
N GLY A 64 4.33 -2.80 -17.12
CA GLY A 64 4.89 -4.12 -16.82
C GLY A 64 5.85 -4.67 -17.89
N LEU A 65 6.21 -3.85 -18.89
CA LEU A 65 7.18 -4.24 -19.91
C LEU A 65 8.59 -4.36 -19.31
N PRO A 66 9.49 -5.16 -19.93
CA PRO A 66 10.90 -5.16 -19.58
C PRO A 66 11.47 -3.74 -19.61
N LEU A 67 12.10 -3.34 -18.50
CA LEU A 67 12.67 -2.02 -18.32
C LEU A 67 14.15 -2.03 -18.73
N PRO A 68 14.65 -1.01 -19.45
CA PRO A 68 16.06 -0.91 -19.80
C PRO A 68 16.90 -0.60 -18.57
N ASP A 69 18.12 -1.16 -18.53
CA ASP A 69 19.02 -1.03 -17.37
C ASP A 69 19.43 0.43 -17.08
N GLU A 70 19.45 1.29 -18.09
CA GLU A 70 19.75 2.73 -17.97
C GLU A 70 18.53 3.56 -17.54
N MET A 71 17.31 3.02 -17.60
CA MET A 71 16.10 3.77 -17.24
C MET A 71 16.13 4.32 -15.81
N PRO A 72 16.52 3.54 -14.78
CA PRO A 72 16.53 4.04 -13.41
C PRO A 72 17.46 5.24 -13.20
N TYR A 73 18.55 5.36 -13.98
CA TYR A 73 19.41 6.54 -13.96
C TYR A 73 18.66 7.79 -14.45
N TYR A 74 18.12 7.77 -15.67
CA TYR A 74 17.41 8.93 -16.23
C TYR A 74 16.15 9.29 -15.43
N PHE A 75 15.47 8.29 -14.88
CA PHE A 75 14.33 8.55 -14.02
C PHE A 75 14.76 9.18 -12.70
N SER A 76 15.90 8.76 -12.13
CA SER A 76 16.45 9.39 -10.93
C SER A 76 16.82 10.86 -11.15
N GLU A 77 17.43 11.22 -12.28
CA GLU A 77 17.71 12.61 -12.64
C GLU A 77 16.42 13.41 -12.78
N THR A 78 15.42 12.85 -13.46
CA THR A 78 14.10 13.49 -13.63
C THR A 78 13.44 13.77 -12.27
N LEU A 79 13.49 12.80 -11.36
CA LEU A 79 12.92 12.94 -10.01
C LEU A 79 13.70 13.96 -9.16
N PHE A 80 15.02 14.06 -9.34
CA PHE A 80 15.85 15.07 -8.68
C PHE A 80 15.44 16.48 -9.08
N GLU A 81 15.27 16.72 -10.39
CA GLU A 81 14.83 18.02 -10.93
C GLU A 81 13.41 18.39 -10.50
N LEU A 82 12.57 17.39 -10.21
CA LEU A 82 11.23 17.59 -9.65
C LEU A 82 11.20 17.72 -8.13
N GLY A 83 12.35 17.68 -7.44
CA GLY A 83 12.43 17.75 -5.98
C GLY A 83 11.98 16.47 -5.24
N GLN A 84 11.77 15.37 -5.96
CA GLN A 84 11.40 14.07 -5.37
C GLN A 84 12.65 13.29 -4.97
N TYR A 85 13.42 13.85 -4.04
CA TYR A 85 14.79 13.39 -3.71
C TYR A 85 14.86 11.97 -3.15
N ASP A 86 13.91 11.55 -2.31
CA ASP A 86 13.86 10.16 -1.79
C ASP A 86 13.64 9.16 -2.93
N ASN A 87 12.66 9.42 -3.80
CA ASN A 87 12.40 8.58 -4.97
C ASN A 87 13.61 8.56 -5.92
N SER A 88 14.22 9.72 -6.16
CA SER A 88 15.45 9.83 -6.97
C SER A 88 16.56 8.94 -6.42
N SER A 89 16.83 9.01 -5.11
CA SER A 89 17.82 8.17 -4.44
C SER A 89 17.53 6.67 -4.58
N ASN A 90 16.27 6.27 -4.42
CA ASN A 90 15.85 4.87 -4.55
C ASN A 90 16.10 4.31 -5.96
N PHE A 91 15.71 5.05 -7.00
CA PHE A 91 15.97 4.64 -8.39
C PHE A 91 17.46 4.67 -8.74
N LEU A 92 18.20 5.65 -8.24
CA LEU A 92 19.65 5.74 -8.44
C LEU A 92 20.40 4.57 -7.81
N ASN A 93 20.03 4.19 -6.59
CA ASN A 93 20.59 3.01 -5.93
C ASN A 93 20.27 1.74 -6.73
N LYS A 94 19.05 1.65 -7.31
CA LYS A 94 18.69 0.52 -8.15
C LYS A 94 19.51 0.46 -9.44
N TYR A 95 19.77 1.60 -10.09
CA TYR A 95 20.68 1.67 -11.23
C TYR A 95 22.06 1.11 -10.88
N LEU A 96 22.67 1.63 -9.80
CA LEU A 96 24.01 1.20 -9.36
C LEU A 96 24.06 -0.29 -8.97
N GLU A 97 22.98 -0.84 -8.42
CA GLU A 97 22.85 -2.28 -8.12
C GLU A 97 22.84 -3.14 -9.39
N LEU A 98 22.08 -2.72 -10.41
CA LEU A 98 21.93 -3.46 -11.66
C LEU A 98 23.19 -3.41 -12.53
N THR A 99 23.80 -2.24 -12.65
CA THR A 99 24.89 -2.02 -13.61
C THR A 99 26.28 -2.11 -12.98
N GLY A 100 26.37 -1.92 -11.65
CA GLY A 100 27.64 -1.73 -10.97
C GLY A 100 28.49 -0.62 -11.60
N PHE A 101 29.80 -0.84 -11.68
CA PHE A 101 30.76 0.08 -12.30
C PHE A 101 30.77 0.07 -13.83
N LYS A 102 29.94 -0.77 -14.47
CA LYS A 102 29.91 -0.95 -15.93
C LYS A 102 28.80 -0.15 -16.62
N GLY A 103 27.91 0.48 -15.86
CA GLY A 103 26.81 1.27 -16.41
C GLY A 103 27.32 2.48 -17.18
N GLU A 104 26.65 2.83 -18.27
CA GLU A 104 27.10 3.92 -19.17
C GLU A 104 27.13 5.25 -18.42
N ASN A 105 26.15 5.47 -17.55
CA ASN A 105 26.01 6.66 -16.73
C ASN A 105 26.60 6.51 -15.31
N TYR A 106 27.55 5.59 -15.09
CA TYR A 106 28.11 5.35 -13.74
C TYR A 106 28.68 6.63 -13.09
N GLN A 107 29.44 7.43 -13.83
CA GLN A 107 30.02 8.66 -13.30
C GLN A 107 28.92 9.67 -12.91
N GLY A 108 27.96 9.92 -13.81
CA GLY A 108 26.81 10.78 -13.52
C GLY A 108 26.01 10.30 -12.31
N ALA A 109 25.86 8.99 -12.16
CA ALA A 109 25.18 8.39 -11.02
C ALA A 109 25.91 8.66 -9.69
N ARG A 110 27.25 8.61 -9.67
CA ARG A 110 28.05 8.96 -8.48
C ARG A 110 27.91 10.45 -8.14
N GLU A 111 27.90 11.32 -9.14
CA GLU A 111 27.73 12.76 -8.95
C GLU A 111 26.33 13.10 -8.42
N LEU A 112 25.28 12.47 -8.97
CA LEU A 112 23.91 12.63 -8.50
C LEU A 112 23.75 12.11 -7.06
N GLN A 113 24.38 10.97 -6.73
CA GLN A 113 24.36 10.43 -5.37
C GLN A 113 24.96 11.42 -4.37
N GLU A 114 26.03 12.12 -4.74
CA GLU A 114 26.63 13.15 -3.88
C GLU A 114 25.69 14.35 -3.69
N LYS A 115 25.09 14.84 -4.78
CA LYS A 115 24.12 15.95 -4.74
C LYS A 115 22.92 15.63 -3.83
N LEU A 116 22.41 14.41 -3.89
CA LEU A 116 21.26 13.98 -3.11
C LEU A 116 21.50 14.01 -1.59
N LYS A 117 22.74 13.86 -1.12
CA LYS A 117 23.04 13.78 0.33
C LYS A 117 22.54 14.99 1.11
N SER A 118 22.73 16.20 0.59
CA SER A 118 22.29 17.42 1.29
C SER A 118 20.77 17.48 1.38
N TYR A 119 20.06 17.23 0.28
CA TYR A 119 18.60 17.26 0.25
C TYR A 119 17.97 16.16 1.12
N LEU A 120 18.55 14.97 1.15
CA LEU A 120 18.07 13.90 2.04
C LEU A 120 18.30 14.23 3.52
N ALA A 121 19.41 14.91 3.84
CA ALA A 121 19.65 15.41 5.20
C ALA A 121 18.66 16.52 5.61
N GLU A 122 18.29 17.40 4.68
CA GLU A 122 17.23 18.40 4.88
C GLU A 122 15.87 17.74 5.14
N ILE A 123 15.51 16.71 4.36
CA ILE A 123 14.29 15.91 4.60
C ILE A 123 14.33 15.26 5.98
N GLN A 124 15.45 14.64 6.36
CA GLN A 124 15.57 13.94 7.63
C GLN A 124 15.47 14.87 8.85
N SER A 125 15.98 16.10 8.72
CA SER A 125 15.95 17.11 9.78
C SER A 125 14.64 17.90 9.85
N CYS A 126 13.79 17.80 8.82
CA CYS A 126 12.57 18.59 8.72
C CYS A 126 11.38 17.95 9.44
N GLN A 127 10.81 18.67 10.40
CA GLN A 127 9.63 18.24 11.18
C GLN A 127 8.29 18.44 10.45
N LEU A 128 8.33 19.02 9.24
CA LEU A 128 7.17 19.35 8.43
C LEU A 128 6.91 18.34 7.31
N CYS A 129 7.84 17.43 7.05
CA CYS A 129 7.71 16.42 6.01
C CYS A 129 7.78 15.01 6.58
N ASP A 130 7.21 14.07 5.84
CA ASP A 130 7.45 12.66 6.04
C ASP A 130 8.89 12.29 5.63
N ARG A 131 9.29 11.05 5.94
CA ARG A 131 10.61 10.51 5.62
C ARG A 131 10.97 10.53 4.12
N ARG A 132 9.99 10.74 3.23
CA ARG A 132 10.17 10.76 1.77
C ARG A 132 10.27 12.20 1.23
N GLY A 133 10.10 13.21 2.07
CA GLY A 133 10.14 14.62 1.69
C GLY A 133 8.78 15.22 1.32
N TYR A 134 7.67 14.51 1.54
CA TYR A 134 6.33 15.07 1.31
C TYR A 134 5.81 15.78 2.55
N ARG A 135 5.09 16.88 2.36
CA ARG A 135 4.60 17.70 3.46
C ARG A 135 3.50 16.99 4.25
N PHE A 136 3.51 17.16 5.57
CA PHE A 136 2.40 16.75 6.41
C PHE A 136 1.21 17.69 6.22
N ALA A 137 0.03 17.12 5.99
CA ALA A 137 -1.25 17.80 6.08
C ALA A 137 -1.93 17.50 7.42
N ALA A 138 -2.86 18.36 7.83
CA ALA A 138 -3.74 18.06 8.96
C ALA A 138 -4.57 16.80 8.64
N CYS A 139 -4.74 15.94 9.64
CA CYS A 139 -5.57 14.75 9.48
C CYS A 139 -7.03 15.15 9.27
N PHE A 140 -7.61 14.87 8.09
CA PHE A 140 -9.00 15.21 7.74
C PHE A 140 -10.06 14.57 8.66
N THR A 141 -9.71 13.56 9.44
CA THR A 141 -10.66 12.88 10.35
C THR A 141 -10.75 13.56 11.71
N CYS A 142 -9.69 14.26 12.13
CA CYS A 142 -9.64 14.90 13.45
C CYS A 142 -9.26 16.38 13.39
N ASP A 143 -9.05 16.93 12.19
CA ASP A 143 -8.60 18.29 11.94
C ASP A 143 -7.38 18.71 12.78
N GLY A 144 -6.50 17.74 13.06
CA GLY A 144 -5.31 17.94 13.88
C GLY A 144 -5.54 17.84 15.40
N SER A 145 -6.76 17.58 15.87
CA SER A 145 -7.08 17.41 17.30
C SER A 145 -6.43 16.17 17.95
N LYS A 146 -5.93 15.24 17.13
CA LYS A 146 -5.29 13.94 17.50
C LYS A 146 -6.23 12.94 18.13
N GLN A 147 -7.22 13.38 18.89
CA GLN A 147 -8.21 12.54 19.56
C GLN A 147 -9.61 12.93 19.11
N ILE A 148 -10.44 11.91 18.90
CA ILE A 148 -11.83 12.09 18.53
C ILE A 148 -12.72 11.16 19.36
N GLU A 149 -13.95 11.59 19.56
CA GLU A 149 -14.99 10.75 20.14
C GLU A 149 -15.33 9.65 19.13
N GLN A 150 -15.15 8.40 19.54
CA GLN A 150 -15.41 7.24 18.70
C GLN A 150 -16.31 6.24 19.41
N ASP A 151 -16.86 5.35 18.61
CA ASP A 151 -17.52 4.14 19.07
C ASP A 151 -16.61 3.36 20.03
N CYS A 152 -17.13 3.05 21.21
CA CYS A 152 -16.39 2.31 22.21
C CYS A 152 -15.95 0.96 21.64
N ASN A 153 -14.64 0.68 21.64
CA ASN A 153 -14.10 -0.49 20.99
C ASN A 153 -14.55 -1.80 21.67
N TYR A 154 -14.85 -1.77 22.96
CA TYR A 154 -15.28 -2.93 23.71
C TYR A 154 -16.76 -3.28 23.50
N CYS A 155 -17.67 -2.29 23.62
CA CYS A 155 -19.11 -2.55 23.45
C CYS A 155 -19.65 -2.30 22.03
N LYS A 156 -18.83 -1.75 21.12
CA LYS A 156 -19.23 -1.39 19.75
C LYS A 156 -20.49 -0.52 19.74
N SER A 157 -20.46 0.56 20.51
CA SER A 157 -21.54 1.55 20.65
C SER A 157 -22.84 1.08 21.30
N LYS A 158 -22.87 -0.14 21.81
CA LYS A 158 -24.07 -0.69 22.46
C LYS A 158 -24.26 -0.19 23.89
N GLY A 159 -23.21 0.34 24.53
CA GLY A 159 -23.21 0.71 25.95
C GLY A 159 -23.35 -0.47 26.92
N ILE A 160 -23.57 -1.68 26.42
CA ILE A 160 -23.79 -2.89 27.21
C ILE A 160 -22.96 -4.05 26.65
N VAL A 161 -22.54 -4.93 27.55
CA VAL A 161 -21.80 -6.15 27.22
C VAL A 161 -22.45 -7.38 27.86
N GLY A 162 -22.24 -8.54 27.24
CA GLY A 162 -22.74 -9.80 27.78
C GLY A 162 -22.07 -10.15 29.10
N CYS A 163 -22.84 -10.63 30.08
CA CYS A 163 -22.28 -11.15 31.31
C CYS A 163 -21.49 -12.42 31.02
N SER A 164 -20.17 -12.38 31.23
CA SER A 164 -19.27 -13.53 30.98
C SER A 164 -19.57 -14.72 31.87
N ARG A 165 -20.11 -14.50 33.08
CA ARG A 165 -20.43 -15.57 34.05
C ARG A 165 -21.59 -16.47 33.60
N CYS A 166 -22.54 -15.94 32.82
CA CYS A 166 -23.70 -16.70 32.33
C CYS A 166 -23.78 -16.74 30.79
N ALA A 167 -22.70 -16.41 30.09
CA ALA A 167 -22.66 -16.32 28.62
C ALA A 167 -23.86 -15.54 28.04
N ALA A 168 -24.15 -14.38 28.63
CA ALA A 168 -25.26 -13.51 28.28
C ALA A 168 -26.70 -14.06 28.45
N SER A 169 -26.87 -15.26 29.03
CA SER A 169 -28.20 -15.86 29.19
C SER A 169 -28.99 -15.38 30.40
N GLY A 170 -28.35 -14.75 31.38
CA GLY A 170 -28.95 -14.41 32.68
C GLY A 170 -29.02 -15.57 33.68
N MET A 171 -28.74 -16.79 33.23
CA MET A 171 -28.89 -18.02 34.02
C MET A 171 -27.61 -18.86 34.01
N ILE A 172 -27.33 -19.56 35.11
CA ILE A 172 -26.20 -20.50 35.25
C ILE A 172 -26.76 -21.91 35.35
N LYS A 173 -26.29 -22.81 34.49
CA LYS A 173 -26.65 -24.24 34.52
C LYS A 173 -25.66 -24.97 35.42
N LYS A 174 -26.17 -25.73 36.39
CA LYS A 174 -25.35 -26.66 37.20
C LYS A 174 -26.00 -28.03 37.18
N ALA A 175 -25.21 -29.07 36.95
CA ALA A 175 -25.65 -30.45 37.10
C ALA A 175 -25.41 -30.88 38.55
N ASN A 176 -26.43 -31.47 39.18
CA ASN A 176 -26.29 -32.05 40.50
C ASN A 176 -25.71 -33.48 40.42
N VAL A 177 -25.54 -34.14 41.56
CA VAL A 177 -24.98 -35.51 41.66
C VAL A 177 -25.82 -36.55 40.89
N PHE A 178 -27.07 -36.23 40.55
CA PHE A 178 -27.98 -37.06 39.77
C PHE A 178 -28.02 -36.71 38.28
N ASN A 179 -27.10 -35.86 37.79
CA ASN A 179 -27.09 -35.33 36.42
C ASN A 179 -28.37 -34.56 36.02
N ILE A 180 -29.14 -34.08 37.00
CA ILE A 180 -30.27 -33.18 36.74
C ILE A 180 -29.71 -31.76 36.58
N VAL A 181 -30.09 -31.09 35.50
CA VAL A 181 -29.65 -29.72 35.21
C VAL A 181 -30.59 -28.74 35.91
N GLU A 182 -30.03 -27.99 36.86
CA GLU A 182 -30.72 -26.92 37.58
C GLU A 182 -30.25 -25.56 37.04
N PHE A 183 -31.18 -24.60 37.01
CA PHE A 183 -30.95 -23.25 36.50
C PHE A 183 -31.00 -22.25 37.65
N PHE A 184 -29.92 -21.52 37.83
CA PHE A 184 -29.79 -20.48 38.86
C PHE A 184 -29.71 -19.11 38.20
N GLU A 185 -30.33 -18.11 38.80
CA GLU A 185 -30.16 -16.73 38.35
C GLU A 185 -28.70 -16.30 38.50
N CYS A 186 -28.15 -15.64 37.49
CA CYS A 186 -26.76 -15.18 37.55
C CYS A 186 -26.63 -13.96 38.46
N GLU A 187 -26.07 -14.16 39.65
CA GLU A 187 -25.80 -13.12 40.66
C GLU A 187 -25.06 -11.89 40.09
N ARG A 188 -24.11 -12.11 39.17
CA ARG A 188 -23.27 -11.03 38.62
C ARG A 188 -24.07 -10.01 37.81
N CYS A 189 -25.11 -10.45 37.12
CA CYS A 189 -25.93 -9.59 36.28
C CYS A 189 -27.39 -9.46 36.76
N SER A 190 -27.71 -10.06 37.91
CA SER A 190 -29.06 -10.12 38.48
C SER A 190 -30.08 -10.56 37.42
N GLY A 191 -29.83 -11.71 36.79
CA GLY A 191 -30.75 -12.31 35.84
C GLY A 191 -30.83 -11.64 34.45
N ARG A 192 -30.26 -10.44 34.28
CA ARG A 192 -30.39 -9.67 33.01
C ARG A 192 -29.57 -10.22 31.85
N GLY A 193 -28.54 -11.03 32.14
CA GLY A 193 -27.57 -11.52 31.15
C GLY A 193 -26.65 -10.45 30.58
N ARG A 194 -26.85 -9.17 30.90
CA ARG A 194 -26.10 -8.04 30.34
C ARG A 194 -25.60 -7.14 31.47
N LEU A 195 -24.45 -6.52 31.25
CA LEU A 195 -23.82 -5.56 32.13
C LEU A 195 -23.58 -4.27 31.36
N THR A 196 -23.62 -3.13 32.06
CA THR A 196 -23.15 -1.87 31.50
C THR A 196 -21.68 -2.01 31.10
N CYS A 197 -21.32 -1.47 29.94
CA CYS A 197 -19.95 -1.51 29.46
C CYS A 197 -19.02 -0.81 30.47
N PRO A 198 -17.97 -1.48 30.97
CA PRO A 198 -17.05 -0.89 31.95
C PRO A 198 -16.14 0.18 31.35
N GLU A 199 -15.85 0.13 30.04
CA GLU A 199 -14.95 1.09 29.40
C GLU A 199 -15.61 2.45 29.13
N CYS A 200 -16.84 2.46 28.61
CA CYS A 200 -17.57 3.68 28.29
C CYS A 200 -18.67 4.05 29.30
N GLU A 201 -18.78 3.30 30.40
CA GLU A 201 -19.80 3.46 31.44
C GLU A 201 -21.24 3.53 30.91
N GLY A 202 -21.51 2.86 29.79
CA GLY A 202 -22.83 2.86 29.15
C GLY A 202 -23.09 3.94 28.10
N SER A 203 -22.18 4.92 27.92
CA SER A 203 -22.32 5.96 26.89
C SER A 203 -22.25 5.41 25.45
N GLY A 204 -21.63 4.23 25.28
CA GLY A 204 -21.32 3.66 23.97
C GLY A 204 -20.14 4.32 23.26
N LYS A 205 -19.53 5.36 23.85
CA LYS A 205 -18.51 6.17 23.21
C LYS A 205 -17.27 6.34 24.09
N GLU A 206 -16.12 6.50 23.45
CA GLU A 206 -14.85 6.76 24.13
C GLU A 206 -14.03 7.78 23.35
N VAL A 207 -13.30 8.62 24.08
CA VAL A 207 -12.29 9.50 23.46
C VAL A 207 -11.04 8.66 23.28
N SER A 208 -10.64 8.47 22.03
CA SER A 208 -9.46 7.70 21.69
C SER A 208 -8.64 8.42 20.63
N ASP A 209 -7.39 7.99 20.48
CA ASP A 209 -6.53 8.48 19.42
C ASP A 209 -7.18 8.24 18.06
N CYS A 210 -7.13 9.26 17.21
CA CYS A 210 -7.70 9.21 15.88
C CYS A 210 -7.06 8.05 15.10
N LYS A 211 -7.87 7.04 14.78
CA LYS A 211 -7.45 5.84 14.05
C LYS A 211 -6.77 6.14 12.71
N THR A 212 -7.17 7.21 12.03
CA THR A 212 -6.60 7.61 10.73
C THR A 212 -5.16 8.08 10.84
N CYS A 213 -4.82 8.82 11.89
CA CYS A 213 -3.46 9.37 12.07
C CYS A 213 -2.69 8.75 13.25
N ALA A 214 -3.25 7.73 13.90
CA ALA A 214 -2.72 7.11 15.11
C ALA A 214 -2.28 8.14 16.17
N GLY A 215 -3.11 9.17 16.39
CA GLY A 215 -2.83 10.22 17.38
C GLY A 215 -1.78 11.28 16.97
N SER A 216 -1.21 11.23 15.76
CA SER A 216 -0.23 12.25 15.33
C SER A 216 -0.87 13.61 14.99
N GLY A 217 -2.16 13.60 14.62
CA GLY A 217 -2.89 14.76 14.09
C GLY A 217 -2.50 15.14 12.66
N LYS A 218 -1.59 14.40 12.04
CA LYS A 218 -0.99 14.71 10.74
C LYS A 218 -0.97 13.48 9.84
N ILE A 219 -1.14 13.70 8.53
CA ILE A 219 -1.06 12.66 7.50
C ILE A 219 -0.09 13.11 6.39
N SER A 220 0.57 12.18 5.72
CA SER A 220 1.37 12.51 4.52
C SER A 220 0.46 13.02 3.41
N SER A 221 0.85 14.12 2.76
CA SER A 221 0.20 14.62 1.56
C SER A 221 1.00 14.29 0.29
N ASP A 222 0.45 14.61 -0.88
CA ASP A 222 1.17 14.50 -2.16
C ASP A 222 2.00 15.75 -2.50
N GLN A 223 1.95 16.78 -1.64
CA GLN A 223 2.69 18.03 -1.86
C GLN A 223 4.14 17.86 -1.41
N ILE A 224 5.09 18.19 -2.30
CA ILE A 224 6.51 18.21 -1.96
C ILE A 224 6.75 19.30 -0.92
N CYS A 225 7.54 18.98 0.11
CA CYS A 225 7.85 19.94 1.16
C CYS A 225 8.89 20.96 0.66
N ASP A 226 8.63 22.24 0.91
CA ASP A 226 9.58 23.33 0.67
C ASP A 226 10.41 23.68 1.92
N HIS A 227 10.29 22.86 2.97
CA HIS A 227 10.94 23.01 4.28
C HIS A 227 10.67 24.34 4.99
N LYS A 228 9.64 25.09 4.58
CA LYS A 228 9.25 26.36 5.19
C LYS A 228 7.98 26.20 6.01
N ALA A 229 7.91 26.93 7.12
CA ALA A 229 6.68 27.06 7.88
C ALA A 229 5.70 27.91 7.05
N HIS A 230 4.53 27.34 6.70
CA HIS A 230 3.42 28.13 6.18
C HIS A 230 2.44 28.36 7.31
N GLU A 231 2.08 29.61 7.54
CA GLU A 231 0.95 29.94 8.39
C GLU A 231 -0.32 29.46 7.69
N HIS A 232 -1.04 28.54 8.33
CA HIS A 232 -2.39 28.20 7.89
C HIS A 232 -3.27 29.42 8.14
N VAL A 233 -3.53 30.21 7.09
CA VAL A 233 -4.63 31.18 7.09
C VAL A 233 -5.89 30.35 7.22
N GLY A 234 -6.41 30.25 8.44
CA GLY A 234 -7.69 29.61 8.72
C GLY A 234 -8.72 30.20 7.78
N VAL A 235 -9.31 29.36 6.95
CA VAL A 235 -10.49 29.72 6.17
C VAL A 235 -11.59 29.98 7.19
N VAL A 236 -11.78 31.24 7.55
CA VAL A 236 -12.99 31.71 8.21
C VAL A 236 -14.07 31.67 7.13
N GLU A 237 -14.84 30.57 7.11
CA GLU A 237 -16.08 30.52 6.34
C GLU A 237 -16.97 31.70 6.77
N LYS A 238 -17.45 32.44 5.76
CA LYS A 238 -18.51 33.45 5.90
C LYS A 238 -19.86 32.81 5.66
#